data_AF-A0A2N0L0E7-F1
#
_entry.id   AF-A0A2N0L0E7-F1
#
_cell.length_a   1.000
_cell.length_b   1.000
_cell.length_c   1.000
_cell.angle_alpha   90.00
_cell.angle_beta   90.00
_cell.angle_gamma   90.00
#
_symmetry.space_group_name_H-M   'P 1'
#
loop_
_entity.id
_entity.type
_entity.pdbx_description
1 polymer ?
#
loop_
_entity_poly.entity_id
_entity_poly.type
_entity_poly.pdbx_seq_one_letter_code
_entity_poly.pdbx_strand_id
1 'polypeptide(L)'
;MPDILVLEGLTDATFFQEVISRWYFRDDERLYSQVSGRRNMPAGVRGFTSQGTQREIEFRYHRIPSAEATGGKDQFPAIISALLDEGIWDFSVARDLDLNSREQVLSSIEDIVYSHSRTTGQGNLDVSGQITAKDGTISVLPMGKGNSATLESLGVMSHSMEDYLIELMLHDPSLRRSAPDLNELLLEILPSIRMHDGPFDSSKELFQLIKPIVQHGFSDTGVVHKLIRDADENILRAVLAPLLADMEPAFGLGTGPEVRRR
;
A
#
# COMPACT_ATOMS: atom_id res chain seq x y z
N MET A 1 2.98 3.77 22.77
CA MET A 1 3.46 4.48 21.58
C MET A 1 2.62 3.99 20.41
N PRO A 2 2.21 4.84 19.44
CA PRO A 2 1.52 4.34 18.25
C PRO A 2 2.44 3.43 17.44
N ASP A 3 1.86 2.44 16.77
CA ASP A 3 2.54 1.65 15.76
C ASP A 3 2.83 2.58 14.57
N ILE A 4 4.06 2.61 14.04
CA ILE A 4 4.43 3.54 12.96
C ILE A 4 4.43 2.79 11.62
N LEU A 5 3.78 3.38 10.61
CA LEU A 5 3.79 2.90 9.23
C LEU A 5 4.39 3.96 8.30
N VAL A 6 5.52 3.61 7.68
CA VAL A 6 6.22 4.43 6.68
C VAL A 6 5.70 4.10 5.29
N LEU A 7 5.33 5.11 4.51
CA LEU A 7 4.65 4.99 3.22
C LEU A 7 5.30 5.89 2.15
N GLU A 8 5.12 5.55 0.88
CA GLU A 8 5.64 6.35 -0.25
C GLU A 8 4.91 7.68 -0.43
N GLY A 9 3.59 7.66 -0.35
CA GLY A 9 2.80 8.84 -0.66
C GLY A 9 1.39 8.87 -0.10
N LEU A 10 0.66 9.90 -0.53
CA LEU A 10 -0.68 10.21 -0.06
C LEU A 10 -1.72 9.15 -0.49
N THR A 11 -1.55 8.58 -1.68
CA THR A 11 -2.46 7.54 -2.19
C THR A 11 -2.32 6.27 -1.35
N ASP A 12 -1.10 5.85 -1.03
CA ASP A 12 -0.83 4.69 -0.16
C ASP A 12 -1.35 4.94 1.26
N ALA A 13 -1.13 6.14 1.80
CA ALA A 13 -1.68 6.53 3.09
C ALA A 13 -3.20 6.44 3.12
N THR A 14 -3.88 6.82 2.04
CA THR A 14 -5.34 6.68 1.94
C THR A 14 -5.73 5.20 1.86
N PHE A 15 -5.03 4.41 1.05
CA PHE A 15 -5.26 2.98 0.90
C PHE A 15 -5.14 2.23 2.24
N PHE A 16 -4.02 2.40 2.96
CA PHE A 16 -3.85 1.80 4.28
C PHE A 16 -4.84 2.34 5.30
N GLN A 17 -5.22 3.61 5.24
CA GLN A 17 -6.26 4.15 6.11
C GLN A 17 -7.56 3.35 5.96
N GLU A 18 -8.00 3.11 4.72
CA GLU A 18 -9.22 2.35 4.45
C GLU A 18 -9.10 0.87 4.86
N VAL A 19 -8.01 0.21 4.46
CA VAL A 19 -7.78 -1.22 4.73
C VAL A 19 -7.70 -1.48 6.24
N ILE A 20 -6.94 -0.68 6.97
CA ILE A 20 -6.80 -0.80 8.44
C ILE A 20 -8.15 -0.57 9.12
N SER A 21 -8.84 0.51 8.77
CA SER A 21 -10.13 0.86 9.35
C SER A 21 -11.18 -0.24 9.11
N ARG A 22 -11.20 -0.81 7.89
CA ARG A 22 -12.21 -1.80 7.50
C ARG A 22 -12.05 -3.12 8.25
N TRP A 23 -10.81 -3.57 8.47
CA TRP A 23 -10.56 -4.92 8.96
C TRP A 23 -9.97 -5.00 10.34
N TYR A 24 -9.16 -4.05 10.78
CA TYR A 24 -8.39 -4.23 12.00
C TYR A 24 -8.96 -3.49 13.20
N PHE A 25 -9.72 -2.42 12.97
CA PHE A 25 -10.29 -1.61 14.04
C PHE A 25 -11.82 -1.64 14.07
N ARG A 26 -12.35 -1.63 15.30
CA ARG A 26 -13.72 -1.28 15.67
C ARG A 26 -13.73 0.16 16.16
N ASP A 27 -14.81 0.86 15.85
CA ASP A 27 -15.01 2.27 16.17
C ASP A 27 -13.81 3.12 15.75
N ASP A 28 -13.37 2.94 14.49
CA ASP A 28 -12.18 3.60 13.96
C ASP A 28 -12.35 5.13 13.91
N GLU A 29 -11.32 5.81 14.38
CA GLU A 29 -11.12 7.23 14.22
C GLU A 29 -9.99 7.45 13.21
N ARG A 30 -10.34 8.06 12.09
CA ARG A 30 -9.38 8.44 11.05
C ARG A 30 -8.66 9.69 11.47
N LEU A 31 -7.34 9.59 11.55
CA LEU A 31 -6.49 10.71 11.94
C LEU A 31 -6.10 11.49 10.68
N TYR A 32 -6.17 12.81 10.77
CA TYR A 32 -5.81 13.71 9.69
C TYR A 32 -4.87 14.79 10.21
N SER A 33 -3.87 15.14 9.40
CA SER A 33 -3.00 16.29 9.65
C SER A 33 -3.37 17.44 8.72
N GLN A 34 -3.30 18.67 9.26
CA GLN A 34 -3.37 19.87 8.45
C GLN A 34 -1.96 20.22 7.98
N VAL A 35 -1.77 20.31 6.67
CA VAL A 35 -0.55 20.79 6.05
C VAL A 35 -0.90 22.05 5.28
N SER A 36 -0.07 23.09 5.37
CA SER A 36 -0.36 24.39 4.75
C SER A 36 -0.80 24.24 3.29
N GLY A 37 -2.01 24.70 2.95
CA GLY A 37 -2.58 24.61 1.59
C GLY A 37 -3.35 23.32 1.25
N ARG A 38 -3.32 22.25 2.07
CA ARG A 38 -4.14 21.03 1.89
C ARG A 38 -4.88 20.68 3.19
N ARG A 39 -6.22 20.66 3.13
CA ARG A 39 -7.03 20.13 4.24
C ARG A 39 -7.02 18.60 4.18
N ASN A 40 -6.83 17.96 5.34
CA ASN A 40 -7.09 16.54 5.62
C ASN A 40 -6.15 15.53 4.93
N MET A 41 -4.84 15.57 5.21
CA MET A 41 -3.94 14.48 4.82
C MET A 41 -4.03 13.32 5.82
N PRO A 42 -4.22 12.05 5.41
CA PRO A 42 -4.25 10.90 6.30
C PRO A 42 -2.99 10.88 7.17
N ALA A 43 -3.16 10.87 8.49
CA ALA A 43 -2.08 10.85 9.46
C ALA A 43 -2.02 9.53 10.22
N GLY A 44 -3.01 8.66 10.04
CA GLY A 44 -3.11 7.40 10.76
C GLY A 44 -4.55 6.95 10.95
N VAL A 45 -4.70 5.90 11.74
CA VAL A 45 -5.99 5.40 12.23
C VAL A 45 -5.82 5.00 13.69
N ARG A 46 -6.84 5.27 14.50
CA ARG A 46 -6.94 4.78 15.86
C ARG A 46 -8.23 3.99 16.02
N GLY A 47 -8.25 2.97 16.86
CA GLY A 47 -9.47 2.23 17.17
C GLY A 47 -9.20 1.05 18.08
N PHE A 48 -10.20 0.18 18.25
CA PHE A 48 -10.09 -1.02 19.08
C PHE A 48 -9.91 -2.26 18.24
N THR A 49 -8.95 -3.12 18.57
CA THR A 49 -8.81 -4.43 17.92
C THR A 49 -9.99 -5.34 18.26
N SER A 50 -10.10 -6.49 17.59
CA SER A 50 -11.09 -7.53 17.92
C SER A 50 -11.03 -7.99 19.39
N GLN A 51 -9.84 -7.91 20.00
CA GLN A 51 -9.59 -8.25 21.40
C GLN A 51 -9.94 -7.11 22.38
N GLY A 52 -10.42 -5.96 21.90
CA GLY A 52 -10.76 -4.81 22.73
C GLY A 52 -9.56 -3.95 23.15
N THR A 53 -8.38 -4.18 22.58
CA THR A 53 -7.18 -3.37 22.84
C THR A 53 -7.22 -2.12 21.97
N GLN A 54 -7.12 -0.93 22.57
CA GLN A 54 -6.99 0.30 21.81
C GLN A 54 -5.61 0.35 21.15
N ARG A 55 -5.57 0.64 19.85
CA ARG A 55 -4.35 0.83 19.08
C ARG A 55 -4.46 2.07 18.20
N GLU A 56 -3.29 2.62 17.89
CA GLU A 56 -3.13 3.74 16.98
C GLU A 56 -1.98 3.40 16.04
N ILE A 57 -2.23 3.50 14.74
CA ILE A 57 -1.22 3.38 13.70
C ILE A 57 -1.01 4.76 13.10
N GLU A 58 0.20 5.29 13.24
CA GLU A 58 0.59 6.62 12.74
C GLU A 58 1.31 6.50 11.40
N PHE A 59 0.95 7.36 10.44
CA PHE A 59 1.53 7.36 9.09
C PHE A 59 2.66 8.37 8.95
N ARG A 60 3.79 7.88 8.44
CA ARG A 60 5.00 8.65 8.11
C ARG A 60 5.24 8.57 6.60
N TYR A 61 5.07 9.70 5.93
CA TYR A 61 5.38 9.87 4.52
C TYR A 61 5.64 11.36 4.28
N HIS A 62 6.29 11.72 3.19
CA HIS A 62 6.65 13.12 2.98
C HIS A 62 5.43 13.98 2.68
N ARG A 63 5.32 15.07 3.44
CA ARG A 63 4.15 15.97 3.45
C ARG A 63 4.35 17.23 2.60
N ILE A 64 5.50 17.41 1.94
CA ILE A 64 5.82 18.63 1.18
C ILE A 64 5.74 18.35 -0.32
N PRO A 65 4.89 19.07 -1.09
CA PRO A 65 4.96 19.09 -2.53
C PRO A 65 6.04 20.10 -2.95
N SER A 66 7.31 19.68 -2.92
CA SER A 66 8.34 20.42 -3.64
C SER A 66 8.22 20.08 -5.12
N ALA A 67 8.17 21.08 -5.99
CA ALA A 67 8.19 20.91 -7.44
C ALA A 67 9.50 20.25 -7.96
N GLU A 68 10.48 20.05 -7.07
CA GLU A 68 11.78 19.43 -7.34
C GLU A 68 11.97 18.09 -6.61
N ALA A 69 10.97 17.59 -5.87
CA ALA A 69 11.07 16.27 -5.24
C ALA A 69 10.91 15.17 -6.29
N THR A 70 12.02 14.66 -6.81
CA THR A 70 12.09 13.34 -7.44
C THR A 70 11.68 12.29 -6.41
N GLY A 71 10.49 11.69 -6.57
CA GLY A 71 10.12 10.38 -6.02
C GLY A 71 9.90 10.25 -4.49
N GLY A 72 8.76 9.69 -4.10
CA GLY A 72 8.49 9.28 -2.71
C GLY A 72 9.42 8.18 -2.16
N LYS A 73 10.10 7.42 -3.05
CA LYS A 73 10.98 6.30 -2.67
C LYS A 73 12.35 6.74 -2.15
N ASP A 74 12.86 7.87 -2.63
CA ASP A 74 14.16 8.41 -2.21
C ASP A 74 14.15 8.91 -0.76
N GLN A 75 12.97 8.94 -0.14
CA GLN A 75 12.73 9.46 1.21
C GLN A 75 12.72 8.36 2.27
N PHE A 76 12.54 7.09 1.88
CA PHE A 76 12.61 5.97 2.83
C PHE A 76 13.91 6.00 3.64
N PRO A 77 15.11 6.16 3.03
CA PRO A 77 16.34 6.22 3.80
C PRO A 77 16.35 7.30 4.88
N ALA A 78 15.82 8.49 4.56
CA ALA A 78 15.79 9.63 5.47
C ALA A 78 14.78 9.41 6.62
N ILE A 79 13.56 8.93 6.32
CA ILE A 79 12.55 8.68 7.35
C ILE A 79 12.98 7.53 8.27
N ILE A 80 13.47 6.43 7.69
CA ILE A 80 13.96 5.26 8.44
C ILE A 80 15.12 5.68 9.35
N SER A 81 16.11 6.40 8.81
CA SER A 81 17.26 6.86 9.62
C SER A 81 16.82 7.76 10.77
N ALA A 82 15.87 8.68 10.54
CA ALA A 82 15.37 9.55 11.60
C ALA A 82 14.67 8.78 12.74
N LEU A 83 13.88 7.74 12.40
CA LEU A 83 13.26 6.86 13.41
C LEU A 83 14.32 6.12 14.22
N LEU A 84 15.34 5.57 13.55
CA LEU A 84 16.44 4.87 14.20
C LEU A 84 17.29 5.79 15.11
N ASP A 85 17.56 7.03 14.67
CA ASP A 85 18.23 8.05 15.47
C ASP A 85 17.45 8.41 16.75
N GLU A 86 16.11 8.36 16.68
CA GLU A 86 15.21 8.54 17.83
C GLU A 86 15.08 7.28 18.72
N GLY A 87 15.77 6.19 18.37
CA GLY A 87 15.72 4.92 19.08
C GLY A 87 14.43 4.13 18.85
N ILE A 88 13.72 4.40 17.75
CA ILE A 88 12.47 3.76 17.37
C ILE A 88 12.80 2.60 16.42
N TRP A 89 12.67 1.37 16.91
CA TRP A 89 12.98 0.15 16.16
C TRP A 89 11.76 -0.68 15.77
N ASP A 90 10.60 -0.40 16.36
CA ASP A 90 9.34 -1.09 16.08
C ASP A 90 8.49 -0.24 15.13
N PHE A 91 8.65 -0.46 13.83
CA PHE A 91 7.86 0.20 12.79
C PHE A 91 7.72 -0.66 11.53
N SER A 92 6.77 -0.31 10.69
CA SER A 92 6.49 -0.97 9.41
C SER A 92 6.83 -0.05 8.23
N VAL A 93 7.25 -0.62 7.11
CA VAL A 93 7.57 0.09 5.87
C VAL A 93 6.80 -0.55 4.73
N ALA A 94 5.87 0.16 4.09
CA ALA A 94 5.20 -0.33 2.88
C ALA A 94 5.79 0.30 1.63
N ARG A 95 6.17 -0.54 0.67
CA ARG A 95 6.90 -0.12 -0.54
C ARG A 95 6.47 -0.91 -1.76
N ASP A 96 6.27 -0.23 -2.87
CA ASP A 96 5.94 -0.86 -4.15
C ASP A 96 7.03 -1.81 -4.62
N LEU A 97 6.63 -2.89 -5.29
CA LEU A 97 7.54 -3.81 -5.97
C LEU A 97 8.23 -3.14 -7.16
N ASP A 98 7.50 -2.34 -7.94
CA ASP A 98 7.86 -1.89 -9.28
C ASP A 98 8.32 -3.07 -10.16
N LEU A 99 9.51 -2.94 -10.75
CA LEU A 99 10.22 -3.96 -11.50
C LEU A 99 11.04 -4.91 -10.60
N ASN A 100 10.99 -4.73 -9.28
CA ASN A 100 11.75 -5.53 -8.33
C ASN A 100 10.95 -6.74 -7.86
N SER A 101 11.66 -7.81 -7.51
CA SER A 101 11.08 -8.92 -6.76
C SER A 101 10.83 -8.53 -5.31
N ARG A 102 10.00 -9.33 -4.63
CA ARG A 102 9.75 -9.19 -3.19
C ARG A 102 11.07 -9.16 -2.41
N GLU A 103 11.96 -10.10 -2.69
CA GLU A 103 13.27 -10.25 -2.03
C GLU A 103 14.16 -9.03 -2.24
N GLN A 104 14.12 -8.43 -3.44
CA GLN A 104 14.87 -7.22 -3.73
C GLN A 104 14.34 -6.02 -2.94
N VAL A 105 13.01 -5.88 -2.79
CA VAL A 105 12.43 -4.83 -1.93
C VAL A 105 12.85 -5.03 -0.47
N LEU A 106 12.74 -6.27 0.04
CA LEU A 106 13.15 -6.61 1.40
C LEU A 106 14.63 -6.28 1.66
N SER A 107 15.52 -6.76 0.78
CA SER A 107 16.97 -6.50 0.84
C SER A 107 17.28 -5.00 0.80
N SER A 108 16.56 -4.23 -0.02
CA SER A 108 16.83 -2.79 -0.12
C SER A 108 16.45 -2.00 1.15
N ILE A 109 15.44 -2.44 1.90
CA ILE A 109 15.10 -1.83 3.21
C ILE A 109 16.09 -2.30 4.28
N GLU A 110 16.47 -3.57 4.23
CA GLU A 110 17.51 -4.13 5.08
C GLU A 110 18.84 -3.35 4.95
N ASP A 111 19.27 -3.06 3.72
CA ASP A 111 20.49 -2.29 3.43
C ASP A 111 20.45 -0.88 4.05
N ILE A 112 19.28 -0.22 4.05
CA ILE A 112 19.10 1.09 4.70
C ILE A 112 19.35 0.97 6.20
N VAL A 113 18.75 -0.01 6.86
CA VAL A 113 18.85 -0.24 8.31
C VAL A 113 20.27 -0.58 8.72
N TYR A 114 20.97 -1.44 7.98
CA TYR A 114 22.35 -1.82 8.28
C TYR A 114 23.36 -0.71 8.01
N SER A 115 23.17 0.02 6.91
CA SER A 115 24.01 1.20 6.61
C SER A 115 23.93 2.23 7.72
N HIS A 116 22.74 2.41 8.32
CA HIS A 116 22.54 3.31 9.45
C HIS A 116 23.17 2.80 10.75
N SER A 117 22.90 1.54 11.14
CA SER A 117 23.36 0.97 12.41
C SER A 117 24.87 0.71 12.50
N ARG A 118 25.62 0.84 11.38
CA ARG A 118 27.05 0.53 11.26
C ARG A 118 27.40 -0.91 11.69
N THR A 119 26.41 -1.78 11.74
CA THR A 119 26.58 -3.18 12.12
C THR A 119 26.88 -3.96 10.84
N THR A 120 28.10 -4.48 10.71
CA THR A 120 28.44 -5.42 9.62
C THR A 120 27.88 -6.79 9.98
N GLY A 121 26.73 -7.14 9.41
CA GLY A 121 26.16 -8.49 9.49
C GLY A 121 24.83 -8.52 8.76
N GLN A 122 24.69 -9.43 7.78
CA GLN A 122 23.40 -9.71 7.14
C GLN A 122 22.40 -10.03 8.25
N GLY A 123 21.27 -9.33 8.26
CA GLY A 123 20.15 -9.73 9.07
C GLY A 123 19.70 -11.09 8.62
N ASN A 124 19.21 -11.87 9.58
CA ASN A 124 18.32 -12.95 9.19
C ASN A 124 17.01 -12.28 8.76
N LEU A 125 16.96 -11.82 7.50
CA LEU A 125 15.71 -11.57 6.79
C LEU A 125 14.96 -12.90 6.83
N ASP A 126 13.97 -12.97 7.70
CA ASP A 126 13.05 -14.09 7.67
C ASP A 126 12.12 -13.93 6.46
N VAL A 127 11.67 -15.05 5.91
CA VAL A 127 10.77 -15.13 4.75
C VAL A 127 9.47 -14.34 5.02
N SER A 128 9.16 -14.07 6.29
CA SER A 128 8.07 -13.25 6.78
C SER A 128 8.20 -11.73 6.52
N GLY A 129 9.34 -11.25 5.98
CA GLY A 129 9.54 -9.83 5.69
C GLY A 129 9.87 -8.98 6.93
N GLN A 130 10.41 -9.60 7.97
CA GLN A 130 10.80 -8.93 9.21
C GLN A 130 12.34 -8.81 9.32
N ILE A 131 12.80 -7.63 9.68
CA ILE A 131 14.20 -7.33 10.03
C ILE A 131 14.24 -7.20 11.56
N THR A 132 14.81 -8.22 12.23
CA THR A 132 14.91 -8.23 13.69
C THR A 132 16.28 -7.73 14.14
N ALA A 133 16.30 -6.65 14.91
CA ALA A 133 17.48 -6.13 15.57
C ALA A 133 17.41 -6.38 17.07
N LYS A 134 18.51 -6.13 17.78
CA LYS A 134 18.56 -6.25 19.25
C LYS A 134 17.52 -5.36 19.94
N ASP A 135 17.20 -4.22 19.33
CA ASP A 135 16.44 -3.15 19.96
C ASP A 135 14.98 -3.07 19.47
N GLY A 136 14.56 -3.94 18.54
CA GLY A 136 13.17 -4.02 18.05
C GLY A 136 13.05 -4.74 16.69
N THR A 137 11.85 -4.70 16.11
CA THR A 137 11.53 -5.36 14.84
C THR A 137 10.97 -4.38 13.81
N ILE A 138 11.60 -4.34 12.64
CA ILE A 138 11.12 -3.58 11.49
C ILE A 138 10.42 -4.54 10.54
N SER A 139 9.16 -4.27 10.21
CA SER A 139 8.39 -5.08 9.26
C SER A 139 8.35 -4.41 7.89
N VAL A 140 8.55 -5.16 6.81
CA VAL A 140 8.49 -4.66 5.44
C VAL A 140 7.25 -5.25 4.77
N LEU A 141 6.46 -4.39 4.13
CA LEU A 141 5.22 -4.71 3.42
C LEU A 141 5.40 -4.43 1.92
N PRO A 142 5.87 -5.39 1.13
CA PRO A 142 5.98 -5.24 -0.32
C PRO A 142 4.59 -5.10 -0.95
N MET A 143 4.37 -4.05 -1.73
CA MET A 143 3.09 -3.72 -2.34
C MET A 143 3.09 -4.03 -3.84
N GLY A 144 2.11 -4.83 -4.25
CA GLY A 144 1.95 -5.24 -5.64
C GLY A 144 1.74 -6.75 -5.75
N LYS A 145 1.20 -7.18 -6.90
CA LYS A 145 0.87 -8.57 -7.20
C LYS A 145 1.67 -9.06 -8.41
N GLY A 146 2.97 -9.25 -8.20
CA GLY A 146 3.93 -9.70 -9.22
C GLY A 146 3.68 -11.09 -9.83
N ASN A 147 2.62 -11.80 -9.43
CA ASN A 147 2.24 -13.13 -9.91
C ASN A 147 0.76 -13.23 -10.31
N SER A 148 0.14 -12.09 -10.68
CA SER A 148 -1.25 -12.08 -11.13
C SER A 148 -1.36 -12.39 -12.62
N ALA A 149 -1.96 -13.54 -12.95
CA ALA A 149 -2.25 -13.91 -14.34
C ALA A 149 -3.13 -12.88 -15.06
N THR A 150 -4.04 -12.21 -14.33
CA THR A 150 -4.86 -11.12 -14.90
C THR A 150 -3.97 -9.94 -15.30
N LEU A 151 -3.10 -9.47 -14.41
CA LEU A 151 -2.21 -8.35 -14.70
C LEU A 151 -1.16 -8.69 -15.77
N GLU A 152 -0.63 -9.92 -15.76
CA GLU A 152 0.24 -10.45 -16.80
C GLU A 152 -0.44 -10.45 -18.17
N SER A 153 -1.71 -10.85 -18.25
CA SER A 153 -2.49 -10.83 -19.51
C SER A 153 -2.69 -9.41 -20.04
N LEU A 154 -2.78 -8.44 -19.14
CA LEU A 154 -2.81 -7.03 -19.50
C LEU A 154 -1.42 -6.48 -19.84
N GLY A 155 -0.34 -7.23 -19.63
CA GLY A 155 1.04 -6.84 -19.92
C GLY A 155 1.65 -5.92 -18.86
N VAL A 156 1.20 -6.00 -17.61
CA VAL A 156 1.79 -5.25 -16.48
C VAL A 156 3.04 -5.98 -15.99
N MET A 157 4.17 -5.27 -15.97
CA MET A 157 5.48 -5.74 -15.52
C MET A 157 5.99 -4.95 -14.30
N SER A 158 5.52 -3.72 -14.09
CA SER A 158 5.87 -2.88 -12.93
C SER A 158 4.69 -2.80 -11.97
N HIS A 159 4.88 -3.37 -10.77
CA HIS A 159 3.82 -3.69 -9.81
C HIS A 159 3.79 -2.71 -8.64
N SER A 160 2.60 -2.31 -8.21
CA SER A 160 2.43 -1.34 -7.12
C SER A 160 1.12 -1.58 -6.37
N MET A 161 0.81 -0.75 -5.37
CA MET A 161 -0.49 -0.77 -4.70
C MET A 161 -1.67 -0.77 -5.69
N GLU A 162 -1.55 -0.08 -6.82
CA GLU A 162 -2.56 -0.04 -7.88
C GLU A 162 -2.95 -1.42 -8.44
N ASP A 163 -2.08 -2.43 -8.35
CA ASP A 163 -2.39 -3.82 -8.72
C ASP A 163 -3.66 -4.31 -8.03
N TYR A 164 -3.78 -4.06 -6.72
CA TYR A 164 -4.93 -4.46 -5.94
C TYR A 164 -6.20 -3.74 -6.37
N LEU A 165 -6.08 -2.45 -6.71
CA LEU A 165 -7.22 -1.63 -7.15
C LEU A 165 -7.72 -2.04 -8.53
N ILE A 166 -6.81 -2.36 -9.45
CA ILE A 166 -7.13 -2.85 -10.79
C ILE A 166 -7.84 -4.20 -10.70
N GLU A 167 -7.26 -5.14 -9.95
CA GLU A 167 -7.85 -6.46 -9.71
C GLU A 167 -9.24 -6.37 -9.10
N LEU A 168 -9.45 -5.46 -8.13
CA LEU A 168 -10.78 -5.17 -7.60
C LEU A 168 -11.77 -4.74 -8.68
N MET A 169 -11.39 -3.77 -9.52
CA MET A 169 -12.28 -3.27 -10.58
C MET A 169 -12.59 -4.34 -11.65
N LEU A 170 -11.65 -5.26 -11.92
CA LEU A 170 -11.85 -6.34 -12.88
C LEU A 170 -12.68 -7.49 -12.29
N HIS A 171 -12.51 -7.80 -11.01
CA HIS A 171 -13.15 -8.94 -10.38
C HIS A 171 -14.48 -8.63 -9.69
N ASP A 172 -14.72 -7.38 -9.29
CA ASP A 172 -15.97 -6.94 -8.67
C ASP A 172 -16.90 -6.25 -9.68
N PRO A 173 -17.95 -6.91 -10.18
CA PRO A 173 -18.88 -6.32 -11.13
C PRO A 173 -19.61 -5.08 -10.58
N SER A 174 -19.73 -4.98 -9.24
CA SER A 174 -20.43 -3.86 -8.59
C SER A 174 -19.65 -2.54 -8.69
N LEU A 175 -18.32 -2.61 -8.86
CA LEU A 175 -17.44 -1.46 -9.01
C LEU A 175 -17.37 -0.95 -10.45
N ARG A 176 -17.57 -1.83 -11.45
CA ARG A 176 -17.49 -1.52 -12.88
C ARG A 176 -18.85 -1.45 -13.59
N ARG A 177 -19.92 -1.05 -12.91
CA ARG A 177 -21.28 -0.99 -13.51
C ARG A 177 -21.35 -0.09 -14.75
N SER A 178 -20.54 0.96 -14.83
CA SER A 178 -20.43 1.85 -15.99
C SER A 178 -19.58 1.28 -17.13
N ALA A 179 -18.81 0.23 -16.86
CA ALA A 179 -17.89 -0.41 -17.80
C ALA A 179 -17.86 -1.93 -17.57
N PRO A 180 -18.98 -2.63 -17.80
CA PRO A 180 -19.07 -4.08 -17.53
C PRO A 180 -18.04 -4.88 -18.32
N ASP A 181 -17.62 -4.43 -19.50
CA ASP A 181 -16.65 -5.12 -20.35
C ASP A 181 -15.22 -4.57 -20.23
N LEU A 182 -14.90 -3.92 -19.10
CA LEU A 182 -13.61 -3.24 -18.87
C LEU A 182 -12.39 -4.08 -19.25
N ASN A 183 -12.37 -5.38 -18.89
CA ASN A 183 -11.25 -6.25 -19.20
C ASN A 183 -11.05 -6.43 -20.72
N GLU A 184 -12.14 -6.65 -21.45
CA GLU A 184 -12.10 -6.82 -22.91
C GLU A 184 -11.65 -5.52 -23.59
N LEU A 185 -12.20 -4.38 -23.13
CA LEU A 185 -11.79 -3.06 -23.61
C LEU A 185 -10.29 -2.81 -23.40
N LEU A 186 -9.74 -3.14 -22.23
CA LEU A 186 -8.32 -2.98 -21.95
C LEU A 186 -7.45 -3.84 -22.87
N LEU A 187 -7.81 -5.11 -23.05
CA LEU A 187 -7.09 -6.02 -23.95
C LEU A 187 -7.12 -5.53 -25.41
N GLU A 188 -8.18 -4.85 -25.83
CA GLU A 188 -8.30 -4.24 -27.16
C GLU A 188 -7.42 -2.99 -27.32
N ILE A 189 -7.45 -2.07 -26.35
CA ILE A 189 -6.80 -0.74 -26.51
C ILE A 189 -5.32 -0.72 -26.15
N LEU A 190 -4.89 -1.53 -25.18
CA LEU A 190 -3.51 -1.49 -24.66
C LEU A 190 -2.44 -1.77 -25.73
N PRO A 191 -2.62 -2.71 -26.68
CA PRO A 191 -1.66 -2.90 -27.77
C PRO A 191 -1.43 -1.63 -28.61
N SER A 192 -2.49 -0.86 -28.89
CA SER A 192 -2.38 0.37 -29.67
C SER A 192 -1.70 1.48 -28.88
N ILE A 193 -2.07 1.67 -27.60
CA ILE A 193 -1.41 2.65 -26.71
C ILE A 193 0.09 2.38 -26.65
N ARG A 194 0.49 1.11 -26.45
CA ARG A 194 1.91 0.73 -26.37
C ARG A 194 2.69 1.00 -27.64
N MET A 195 2.04 0.83 -28.79
CA MET A 195 2.65 1.09 -30.10
C MET A 195 2.96 2.57 -30.31
N HIS A 196 2.14 3.46 -29.75
CA HIS A 196 2.23 4.91 -29.99
C HIS A 196 2.92 5.69 -28.88
N ASP A 197 2.67 5.34 -27.63
CA ASP A 197 3.08 6.13 -26.46
C ASP A 197 4.27 5.51 -25.70
N GLY A 198 4.72 4.32 -26.08
CA GLY A 198 5.85 3.61 -25.45
C GLY A 198 5.40 2.52 -24.47
N PRO A 199 6.31 1.99 -23.62
CA PRO A 199 5.94 0.94 -22.67
C PRO A 199 4.87 1.46 -21.71
N PHE A 200 3.67 0.91 -21.82
CA PHE A 200 2.54 1.12 -20.92
C PHE A 200 2.35 -0.18 -20.14
N ASP A 201 3.26 -0.44 -19.21
CA ASP A 201 3.41 -1.73 -18.52
C ASP A 201 3.50 -1.58 -16.99
N SER A 202 3.25 -0.39 -16.44
CA SER A 202 3.07 -0.20 -15.00
C SER A 202 1.60 -0.20 -14.59
N SER A 203 1.32 -0.72 -13.40
CA SER A 203 -0.04 -0.63 -12.84
C SER A 203 -0.45 0.80 -12.49
N LYS A 204 0.50 1.70 -12.19
CA LYS A 204 0.23 3.13 -12.00
C LYS A 204 -0.37 3.75 -13.25
N GLU A 205 0.24 3.52 -14.41
CA GLU A 205 -0.27 4.03 -15.68
C GLU A 205 -1.63 3.41 -16.02
N LEU A 206 -1.75 2.08 -15.88
CA LEU A 206 -2.99 1.38 -16.14
C LEU A 206 -4.13 1.86 -15.23
N PHE A 207 -3.84 2.13 -13.96
CA PHE A 207 -4.81 2.71 -13.05
C PHE A 207 -5.24 4.10 -13.50
N GLN A 208 -4.31 4.97 -13.95
CA GLN A 208 -4.66 6.29 -14.47
C GLN A 208 -5.55 6.22 -15.74
N LEU A 209 -5.41 5.17 -16.54
CA LEU A 209 -6.29 4.91 -17.69
C LEU A 209 -7.68 4.41 -17.28
N ILE A 210 -7.74 3.47 -16.33
CA ILE A 210 -9.01 2.84 -15.89
C ILE A 210 -9.84 3.79 -15.02
N LYS A 211 -9.19 4.55 -14.13
CA LYS A 211 -9.83 5.44 -13.16
C LYS A 211 -10.93 6.32 -13.75
N PRO A 212 -10.72 7.09 -14.84
CA PRO A 212 -11.76 7.93 -15.42
C PRO A 212 -12.94 7.13 -16.02
N ILE A 213 -12.72 5.89 -16.43
CA ILE A 213 -13.75 4.99 -16.99
C ILE A 213 -14.71 4.52 -15.89
N VAL A 214 -14.15 4.19 -14.71
CA VAL A 214 -14.90 3.59 -13.60
C VAL A 214 -15.41 4.65 -12.61
N GLN A 215 -14.64 5.71 -12.36
CA GLN A 215 -14.92 6.73 -11.34
C GLN A 215 -14.57 8.15 -11.83
N HIS A 216 -15.27 8.62 -12.86
CA HIS A 216 -15.08 9.96 -13.43
C HIS A 216 -15.21 11.08 -12.38
N GLY A 217 -14.26 12.02 -12.37
CA GLY A 217 -14.29 13.24 -11.54
C GLY A 217 -13.74 13.12 -10.12
N PHE A 218 -13.18 11.95 -9.76
CA PHE A 218 -12.54 11.74 -8.45
C PHE A 218 -11.03 11.96 -8.51
N SER A 219 -10.46 12.47 -7.41
CA SER A 219 -9.01 12.42 -7.17
C SER A 219 -8.56 10.97 -6.93
N ASP A 220 -7.25 10.69 -7.04
CA ASP A 220 -6.70 9.35 -6.79
C ASP A 220 -7.11 8.82 -5.41
N THR A 221 -6.91 9.64 -4.37
CA THR A 221 -7.35 9.32 -3.00
C THR A 221 -8.87 9.10 -2.89
N GLY A 222 -9.67 9.86 -3.63
CA GLY A 222 -11.13 9.71 -3.65
C GLY A 222 -11.57 8.40 -4.31
N VAL A 223 -10.86 7.96 -5.35
CA VAL A 223 -11.11 6.67 -6.00
C VAL A 223 -10.71 5.53 -5.08
N VAL A 224 -9.51 5.56 -4.48
CA VAL A 224 -9.09 4.54 -3.50
C VAL A 224 -10.13 4.38 -2.39
N HIS A 225 -10.53 5.50 -1.78
CA HIS A 225 -11.56 5.53 -0.74
C HIS A 225 -12.84 4.82 -1.17
N LYS A 226 -13.32 5.15 -2.38
CA LYS A 226 -14.57 4.61 -2.89
C LYS A 226 -14.46 3.13 -3.25
N LEU A 227 -13.40 2.73 -3.94
CA LEU A 227 -13.17 1.33 -4.33
C LEU A 227 -13.11 0.44 -3.09
N ILE A 228 -12.31 0.79 -2.09
CA ILE A 228 -12.16 -0.04 -0.89
C ILE A 228 -13.46 -0.08 -0.08
N ARG A 229 -14.28 0.97 -0.04
CA ARG A 229 -15.56 0.98 0.70
C ARG A 229 -16.69 0.25 0.00
N ASP A 230 -16.81 0.45 -1.30
CA ASP A 230 -17.94 -0.05 -2.09
C ASP A 230 -17.73 -1.50 -2.54
N ALA A 231 -16.48 -2.01 -2.50
CA ALA A 231 -16.17 -3.38 -2.89
C ALA A 231 -16.91 -4.42 -2.05
N ASP A 232 -17.31 -5.50 -2.74
CA ASP A 232 -17.77 -6.73 -2.11
C ASP A 232 -16.69 -7.27 -1.17
N GLU A 233 -17.12 -7.63 0.03
CA GLU A 233 -16.22 -8.03 1.11
C GLU A 233 -15.41 -9.29 0.78
N ASN A 234 -16.01 -10.27 0.10
CA ASN A 234 -15.32 -11.51 -0.24
C ASN A 234 -14.30 -11.28 -1.35
N ILE A 235 -14.65 -10.49 -2.36
CA ILE A 235 -13.75 -10.14 -3.46
C ILE A 235 -12.59 -9.29 -2.94
N LEU A 236 -12.88 -8.26 -2.15
CA LEU A 236 -11.87 -7.39 -1.54
C LEU A 236 -10.88 -8.19 -0.69
N ARG A 237 -11.37 -9.11 0.15
CA ARG A 237 -10.52 -9.98 0.95
C ARG A 237 -9.67 -10.91 0.07
N ALA A 238 -10.23 -11.49 -0.99
CA ALA A 238 -9.49 -12.38 -1.88
C ALA A 238 -8.38 -11.63 -2.64
N VAL A 239 -8.67 -10.42 -3.13
CA VAL A 239 -7.69 -9.59 -3.85
C VAL A 239 -6.56 -9.12 -2.94
N LEU A 240 -6.89 -8.71 -1.70
CA LEU A 240 -5.92 -8.21 -0.72
C LEU A 240 -5.26 -9.29 0.13
N ALA A 241 -5.63 -10.57 -0.02
CA ALA A 241 -5.13 -11.66 0.83
C ALA A 241 -3.60 -11.71 0.98
N PRO A 242 -2.77 -11.51 -0.07
CA PRO A 242 -1.32 -11.49 0.08
C PRO A 242 -0.84 -10.34 0.98
N LEU A 243 -1.39 -9.13 0.79
CA LEU A 243 -1.03 -7.98 1.61
C LEU A 243 -1.49 -8.15 3.07
N LEU A 244 -2.69 -8.71 3.27
CA LEU A 244 -3.21 -8.97 4.62
C LEU A 244 -2.34 -9.96 5.39
N ALA A 245 -1.81 -10.98 4.72
CA ALA A 245 -0.89 -11.93 5.31
C ALA A 245 0.42 -11.25 5.79
N ASP A 246 0.88 -10.22 5.10
CA ASP A 246 2.04 -9.41 5.51
C ASP A 246 1.71 -8.42 6.63
N MET A 247 0.50 -7.84 6.62
CA MET A 247 0.05 -6.87 7.62
C MET A 247 -0.19 -7.50 9.00
N GLU A 248 -0.70 -8.74 9.05
CA GLU A 248 -0.98 -9.44 10.30
C GLU A 248 0.22 -9.51 11.28
N PRO A 249 1.41 -10.01 10.86
CA PRO A 249 2.60 -10.01 11.71
C PRO A 249 3.14 -8.60 11.93
N ALA A 250 3.05 -7.69 10.94
CA ALA A 250 3.61 -6.35 11.04
C ALA A 250 2.98 -5.48 12.13
N PHE A 251 1.68 -5.65 12.36
CA PHE A 251 0.95 -4.90 13.39
C PHE A 251 0.62 -5.74 14.63
N GLY A 252 0.93 -7.03 14.64
CA GLY A 252 0.61 -7.94 15.76
C GLY A 252 -0.89 -7.98 16.07
N LEU A 253 -1.73 -7.98 15.02
CA LEU A 253 -3.19 -7.82 15.14
C LEU A 253 -3.96 -9.14 15.32
N GLY A 254 -3.25 -10.28 15.39
CA GLY A 254 -3.83 -11.62 15.45
C GLY A 254 -4.37 -12.07 14.08
N THR A 255 -4.61 -13.38 13.91
CA THR A 255 -5.13 -13.96 12.66
C THR A 255 -6.53 -13.41 12.37
N GLY A 256 -6.64 -12.50 11.40
CA GLY A 256 -7.86 -11.99 10.75
C GLY A 256 -9.03 -11.50 11.62
N PRO A 257 -9.75 -10.45 11.21
CA PRO A 257 -11.00 -10.10 11.89
C PRO A 257 -12.05 -11.19 11.71
N GLU A 258 -12.71 -11.56 12.80
CA GLU A 258 -14.01 -12.24 12.74
C GLU A 258 -14.94 -11.42 11.84
N VAL A 259 -15.52 -12.10 10.85
CA VAL A 259 -16.51 -11.55 9.91
C VAL A 259 -17.51 -10.71 10.70
N ARG A 260 -17.50 -9.39 10.49
CA ARG A 260 -18.60 -8.53 10.96
C ARG A 260 -19.84 -8.97 10.20
N ARG A 261 -20.64 -9.85 10.79
CA ARG A 261 -22.03 -10.05 10.39
C ARG A 261 -22.72 -8.72 10.67
N ARG A 262 -22.94 -7.93 9.62
CA ARG A 262 -23.93 -6.85 9.66
C ARG A 262 -25.32 -7.45 9.81
#